data_AF-T1A154-F1
#
_entry.id   AF-T1A154-F1
#
_cell.length_a   1.000
_cell.length_b   1.000
_cell.length_c   1.000
_cell.angle_alpha   90.00
_cell.angle_beta   90.00
_cell.angle_gamma   90.00
#
_symmetry.space_group_name_H-M   'P 1'
#
loop_
_entity.id
_entity.type
_entity.pdbx_description
1 polymer ?
#
loop_
_entity_poly.entity_id
_entity_poly.type
_entity_poly.pdbx_seq_one_letter_code
_entity_poly.pdbx_strand_id
1 'polypeptide(L)'
;MTGDPAPMTRPAVPEADRLIGVRRPVLSHGYVVLVDYMGNDGAIVQAARVSYGQGTRSVRDDRGLIRYLLRHRHTTPFEMVEFKFLVRLPIYVARQWIRHRTASVNEYSARYSVLPDEYDLPSPDSVRKQSETNRQGRGDPLAPDVIERFRSDMDRIARSAYAAYETALADGVARETARMLLPVAYYTEWYWKI
;
A
#
# COMPACT_ATOMS: atom_id res chain seq x y z
N MET A 1 15.92 46.53 7.14
CA MET A 1 14.59 46.11 7.59
C MET A 1 14.08 45.07 6.62
N THR A 2 14.31 43.79 6.92
CA THR A 2 13.68 42.69 6.17
C THR A 2 12.28 42.55 6.75
N GLY A 3 11.26 42.97 6.02
CA GLY A 3 9.87 42.77 6.43
C GLY A 3 9.60 41.28 6.68
N ASP A 4 8.73 40.99 7.64
CA ASP A 4 8.34 39.61 7.94
C ASP A 4 7.84 38.91 6.66
N PRO A 5 8.28 37.68 6.39
CA PRO A 5 7.83 36.94 5.22
C PRO A 5 6.32 36.72 5.30
N ALA A 6 5.64 36.94 4.17
CA ALA A 6 4.22 36.66 4.06
C ALA A 6 3.93 35.18 4.39
N PRO A 7 2.77 34.87 5.01
CA PRO A 7 2.39 33.49 5.30
C PRO A 7 2.31 32.66 4.01
N MET A 8 2.90 31.47 4.04
CA MET A 8 2.85 30.54 2.91
C MET A 8 1.53 29.77 2.90
N THR A 9 0.97 29.56 1.71
CA THR A 9 -0.19 28.68 1.51
C THR A 9 0.26 27.24 1.34
N ARG A 10 -0.56 26.27 1.82
CA ARG A 10 -0.30 24.85 1.56
C ARG A 10 -0.31 24.59 0.04
N PRO A 11 0.68 23.89 -0.53
CA PRO A 11 0.64 23.47 -1.93
C PRO A 11 -0.57 22.57 -2.18
N ALA A 12 -1.27 22.82 -3.28
CA ALA A 12 -2.39 22.00 -3.76
C ALA A 12 -2.11 21.53 -5.19
N VAL A 13 -2.54 20.31 -5.48
CA VAL A 13 -2.44 19.64 -6.78
C VAL A 13 -3.85 19.19 -7.14
N PRO A 14 -4.59 19.94 -7.98
CA PRO A 14 -6.01 19.68 -8.25
C PRO A 14 -6.31 18.25 -8.70
N GLU A 15 -5.38 17.62 -9.42
CA GLU A 15 -5.48 16.22 -9.85
C GLU A 15 -5.37 15.24 -8.68
N ALA A 16 -4.46 15.48 -7.72
CA ALA A 16 -4.31 14.67 -6.52
C ALA A 16 -5.48 14.88 -5.56
N ASP A 17 -5.97 16.12 -5.43
CA ASP A 17 -7.12 16.47 -4.59
C ASP A 17 -8.38 15.69 -5.01
N ARG A 18 -8.57 15.47 -6.32
CA ARG A 18 -9.66 14.65 -6.86
C ARG A 18 -9.54 13.16 -6.53
N LEU A 19 -8.37 12.69 -6.10
CA LEU A 19 -8.13 11.30 -5.73
C LEU A 19 -8.27 11.06 -4.22
N ILE A 20 -8.24 12.12 -3.40
CA ILE A 20 -8.35 12.01 -1.95
C ILE A 20 -9.69 11.35 -1.57
N GLY A 21 -9.63 10.31 -0.75
CA GLY A 21 -10.79 9.56 -0.28
C GLY A 21 -11.41 8.61 -1.31
N VAL A 22 -10.94 8.62 -2.56
CA VAL A 22 -11.49 7.76 -3.61
C VAL A 22 -10.93 6.34 -3.48
N ARG A 23 -11.81 5.38 -3.24
CA ARG A 23 -11.47 3.95 -3.20
C ARG A 23 -11.16 3.44 -4.61
N ARG A 24 -9.95 2.92 -4.80
CA ARG A 24 -9.56 2.15 -5.99
C ARG A 24 -9.57 0.67 -5.63
N PRO A 25 -10.57 -0.11 -6.09
CA PRO A 25 -10.67 -1.51 -5.73
C PRO A 25 -9.51 -2.31 -6.34
N VAL A 26 -9.01 -3.28 -5.57
CA VAL A 26 -8.00 -4.25 -6.00
C VAL A 26 -8.36 -5.62 -5.43
N LEU A 27 -8.06 -6.69 -6.17
CA LEU A 27 -8.43 -8.05 -5.78
C LEU A 27 -9.95 -8.18 -5.51
N SER A 28 -10.34 -9.12 -4.66
CA SER A 28 -11.73 -9.45 -4.32
C SER A 28 -12.37 -8.45 -3.35
N HIS A 29 -11.65 -8.05 -2.29
CA HIS A 29 -12.16 -7.18 -1.22
C HIS A 29 -11.20 -6.02 -0.89
N GLY A 30 -10.12 -5.88 -1.65
CA GLY A 30 -9.08 -4.89 -1.37
C GLY A 30 -9.36 -3.53 -1.97
N TYR A 31 -8.64 -2.53 -1.48
CA TYR A 31 -8.60 -1.21 -2.08
C TYR A 31 -7.35 -0.44 -1.68
N VAL A 32 -7.02 0.57 -2.49
CA VAL A 32 -6.06 1.63 -2.16
C VAL A 32 -6.80 2.97 -2.20
N VAL A 33 -6.59 3.79 -1.19
CA VAL A 33 -7.16 5.13 -1.07
C VAL A 33 -6.04 6.10 -0.76
N LEU A 34 -5.91 7.18 -1.55
CA LEU A 34 -5.09 8.32 -1.15
C LEU A 34 -5.83 9.05 -0.03
N VAL A 35 -5.23 9.16 1.15
CA VAL A 35 -5.82 9.83 2.31
C VAL A 35 -5.33 11.26 2.41
N ASP A 36 -4.05 11.49 2.18
CA ASP A 36 -3.43 12.81 2.19
C ASP A 36 -2.11 12.79 1.41
N TYR A 37 -1.62 13.96 1.04
CA TYR A 37 -0.27 14.15 0.54
C TYR A 37 0.32 15.48 1.05
N MET A 38 1.65 15.54 1.06
CA MET A 38 2.41 16.74 1.38
C MET A 38 3.40 17.01 0.25
N GLY A 39 3.47 18.28 -0.17
CA GLY A 39 4.38 18.71 -1.23
C GLY A 39 3.84 18.49 -2.64
N ASN A 40 4.60 18.98 -3.61
CA ASN A 40 4.39 18.79 -5.04
C ASN A 40 5.76 18.93 -5.74
N ASP A 41 5.80 18.96 -7.07
CA ASP A 41 7.03 19.19 -7.83
C ASP A 41 7.81 20.45 -7.36
N GLY A 42 7.10 21.48 -6.92
CA GLY A 42 7.67 22.69 -6.34
C GLY A 42 8.45 22.45 -5.04
N ALA A 43 8.00 21.52 -4.19
CA ALA A 43 8.72 21.14 -2.97
C ALA A 43 10.08 20.49 -3.28
N ILE A 44 10.12 19.64 -4.32
CA ILE A 44 11.36 19.00 -4.82
C ILE A 44 12.33 20.07 -5.32
N VAL A 45 11.84 20.99 -6.16
CA VAL A 45 12.62 22.07 -6.73
C VAL A 45 13.13 23.04 -5.66
N GLN A 46 12.28 23.41 -4.70
CA GLN A 46 12.62 24.27 -3.58
C GLN A 46 13.76 23.64 -2.76
N ALA A 47 13.61 22.38 -2.37
CA ALA A 47 14.62 21.65 -1.59
C ALA A 47 15.94 21.50 -2.34
N ALA A 48 15.89 21.20 -3.65
CA ALA A 48 17.09 21.14 -4.47
C ALA A 48 17.80 22.51 -4.54
N ARG A 49 17.06 23.60 -4.73
CA ARG A 49 17.59 24.96 -4.88
C ARG A 49 18.14 25.58 -3.60
N VAL A 50 17.70 25.13 -2.42
CA VAL A 50 18.30 25.55 -1.14
C VAL A 50 19.81 25.25 -1.13
N SER A 51 20.24 24.17 -1.78
CA SER A 51 21.66 23.81 -1.93
C SER A 51 22.46 24.70 -2.89
N TYR A 52 21.80 25.47 -3.77
CA TYR A 52 22.47 26.23 -4.84
C TYR A 52 22.76 27.71 -4.49
N GLY A 53 22.37 28.18 -3.30
CA GLY A 53 22.58 29.57 -2.87
C GLY A 53 21.80 30.62 -3.71
N GLN A 54 21.88 31.90 -3.32
CA GLN A 54 21.13 33.03 -3.91
C GLN A 54 21.44 33.33 -5.41
N GLY A 55 22.33 32.58 -6.07
CA GLY A 55 22.94 32.95 -7.35
C GLY A 55 22.38 32.32 -8.62
N THR A 56 21.49 31.32 -8.56
CA THR A 56 21.01 30.60 -9.77
C THR A 56 19.50 30.68 -9.93
N ARG A 57 18.98 31.91 -10.06
CA ARG A 57 17.61 32.15 -10.53
C ARG A 57 17.55 32.04 -12.07
N SER A 58 17.58 30.82 -12.57
CA SER A 58 17.08 30.52 -13.92
C SER A 58 15.67 29.93 -13.78
N VAL A 59 14.67 30.72 -14.17
CA VAL A 59 13.23 30.48 -13.97
C VAL A 59 12.64 29.42 -14.94
N ARG A 60 13.43 28.71 -15.76
CA ARG A 60 12.86 28.09 -16.98
C ARG A 60 12.91 26.58 -17.14
N ASP A 61 13.39 25.81 -16.17
CA ASP A 61 13.29 24.35 -16.33
C ASP A 61 13.18 23.55 -15.02
N ASP A 62 12.12 23.77 -14.23
CA ASP A 62 11.80 22.94 -13.06
C ASP A 62 11.68 21.44 -13.44
N ARG A 63 11.06 21.17 -14.59
CA ARG A 63 10.94 19.82 -15.16
C ARG A 63 12.30 19.22 -15.49
N GLY A 64 13.19 19.98 -16.11
CA GLY A 64 14.55 19.56 -16.43
C GLY A 64 15.41 19.37 -15.19
N LEU A 65 15.22 20.21 -14.17
CA LEU A 65 15.86 20.03 -12.86
C LEU A 65 15.41 18.72 -12.21
N ILE A 66 14.11 18.44 -12.11
CA ILE A 66 13.60 17.18 -11.56
C ILE A 66 14.16 15.97 -12.34
N ARG A 67 14.14 16.02 -13.67
CA ARG A 67 14.74 14.97 -14.52
C ARG A 67 16.24 14.85 -14.33
N TYR A 68 16.95 15.96 -14.15
CA TYR A 68 18.38 15.97 -13.86
C TYR A 68 18.67 15.29 -12.52
N LEU A 69 17.94 15.65 -11.46
CA LEU A 69 18.07 15.04 -10.13
C LEU A 69 17.84 13.53 -10.20
N LEU A 70 16.76 13.09 -10.86
CA LEU A 70 16.44 11.67 -11.01
C LEU A 70 17.53 10.91 -11.79
N ARG A 71 18.01 11.45 -12.92
CA ARG A 71 19.08 10.83 -13.73
C ARG A 71 20.38 10.65 -12.94
N HIS A 72 20.71 11.60 -12.07
CA HIS A 72 21.92 11.57 -11.25
C HIS A 72 21.69 10.95 -9.87
N ARG A 73 20.51 10.37 -9.62
CA ARG A 73 20.13 9.73 -8.35
C ARG A 73 20.28 10.67 -7.14
N HIS A 74 20.05 11.96 -7.33
CA HIS A 74 19.91 12.92 -6.24
C HIS A 74 18.49 12.80 -5.67
N THR A 75 18.30 11.81 -4.79
CA THR A 75 16.96 11.41 -4.30
C THR A 75 16.48 12.22 -3.10
N THR A 76 17.37 12.86 -2.34
CA THR A 76 16.98 13.57 -1.10
C THR A 76 15.96 14.71 -1.32
N PRO A 77 15.93 15.46 -2.45
CA PRO A 77 14.85 16.42 -2.69
C PRO A 77 13.47 15.78 -2.88
N PHE A 78 13.42 14.50 -3.28
CA PHE A 78 12.16 13.77 -3.47
C PHE A 78 11.54 13.31 -2.14
N GLU A 79 12.32 13.24 -1.07
CA GLU A 79 11.83 12.94 0.30
C GLU A 79 10.99 14.08 0.89
N MET A 80 10.91 15.22 0.21
CA MET A 80 10.06 16.36 0.59
C MET A 80 8.62 16.24 0.08
N VAL A 81 8.32 15.15 -0.64
CA VAL A 81 6.98 14.77 -1.07
C VAL A 81 6.59 13.49 -0.35
N GLU A 82 5.46 13.51 0.34
CA GLU A 82 4.96 12.37 1.11
C GLU A 82 3.52 12.05 0.75
N PHE A 83 3.17 10.77 0.83
CA PHE A 83 1.84 10.26 0.59
C PHE A 83 1.37 9.42 1.77
N LYS A 84 0.09 9.55 2.11
CA LYS A 84 -0.56 8.70 3.10
C LYS A 84 -1.69 7.93 2.43
N PHE A 85 -1.63 6.61 2.52
CA PHE A 85 -2.63 5.72 1.95
C PHE A 85 -3.36 4.96 3.04
N LEU A 86 -4.65 4.69 2.80
CA LEU A 86 -5.41 3.64 3.47
C LEU A 86 -5.47 2.46 2.50
N VAL A 87 -5.02 1.30 2.95
CA VAL A 87 -4.92 0.11 2.10
C VAL A 87 -5.59 -1.06 2.80
N ARG A 88 -6.52 -1.70 2.10
CA ARG A 88 -7.11 -2.98 2.48
C ARG A 88 -6.54 -4.07 1.57
N LEU A 89 -5.90 -5.07 2.17
CA LEU A 89 -5.11 -6.09 1.46
C LEU A 89 -5.07 -7.41 2.24
N PRO A 90 -4.83 -8.55 1.58
CA PRO A 90 -4.65 -9.83 2.28
C PRO A 90 -3.39 -9.85 3.15
N ILE A 91 -3.43 -10.55 4.28
CA ILE A 91 -2.30 -10.66 5.21
C ILE A 91 -1.01 -11.14 4.51
N TYR A 92 -1.11 -12.09 3.56
CA TYR A 92 0.06 -12.55 2.81
C TYR A 92 0.72 -11.45 1.97
N VAL A 93 -0.06 -10.50 1.43
CA VAL A 93 0.43 -9.31 0.71
C VAL A 93 1.02 -8.30 1.70
N ALA A 94 0.34 -8.07 2.82
CA ALA A 94 0.82 -7.19 3.89
C ALA A 94 2.21 -7.61 4.39
N ARG A 95 2.46 -8.91 4.56
CA ARG A 95 3.76 -9.43 4.99
C ARG A 95 4.91 -9.18 4.00
N GLN A 96 4.60 -9.02 2.71
CA GLN A 96 5.58 -8.63 1.70
C GLN A 96 5.79 -7.11 1.73
N TRP A 97 4.71 -6.34 1.78
CA TRP A 97 4.73 -4.88 1.72
C TRP A 97 5.39 -4.25 2.96
N ILE A 98 5.21 -4.82 4.16
CA ILE A 98 5.81 -4.31 5.41
C ILE A 98 7.35 -4.33 5.40
N ARG A 99 7.97 -5.02 4.43
CA ARG A 99 9.43 -5.05 4.26
C ARG A 99 10.01 -3.73 3.75
N HIS A 100 9.17 -2.81 3.26
CA HIS A 100 9.55 -1.44 2.90
C HIS A 100 9.73 -0.58 4.17
N ARG A 101 10.88 -0.76 4.84
CA ARG A 101 11.20 -0.24 6.18
C ARG A 101 11.28 1.30 6.31
N THR A 102 11.28 2.03 5.19
CA THR A 102 11.32 3.50 5.19
C THR A 102 9.94 4.13 5.38
N ALA A 103 8.86 3.33 5.27
CA ALA A 103 7.50 3.79 5.47
C ALA A 103 7.07 3.74 6.95
N SER A 104 6.08 4.55 7.30
CA SER A 104 5.35 4.46 8.58
C SER A 104 4.04 3.70 8.38
N VAL A 105 3.76 2.72 9.24
CA VAL A 105 2.59 1.83 9.09
C VAL A 105 1.81 1.73 10.39
N ASN A 106 0.48 1.77 10.30
CA ASN A 106 -0.42 1.45 11.42
C ASN A 106 -1.50 0.48 10.92
N GLU A 107 -1.49 -0.74 11.43
CA GLU A 107 -2.35 -1.83 10.97
C GLU A 107 -3.50 -2.11 11.94
N TYR A 108 -4.64 -2.50 11.37
CA TYR A 108 -5.77 -3.05 12.09
C TYR A 108 -5.36 -4.24 12.98
N SER A 109 -5.61 -4.12 14.28
CA SER A 109 -5.23 -5.15 15.25
C SER A 109 -6.36 -6.13 15.51
N ALA A 110 -6.21 -7.36 15.00
CA ALA A 110 -7.08 -8.48 15.34
C ALA A 110 -7.00 -8.93 16.83
N ARG A 111 -6.20 -8.24 17.68
CA ARG A 111 -6.23 -8.43 19.15
C ARG A 111 -7.41 -7.70 19.77
N TYR A 112 -7.74 -6.53 19.21
CA TYR A 112 -8.75 -5.64 19.74
C TYR A 112 -10.08 -5.78 19.01
N SER A 113 -10.07 -6.29 17.78
CA SER A 113 -11.24 -6.30 16.91
C SER A 113 -11.41 -7.65 16.22
N VAL A 114 -12.65 -7.93 15.80
CA VAL A 114 -13.01 -9.15 15.06
C VAL A 114 -12.74 -8.92 13.58
N LEU A 115 -12.01 -9.84 12.94
CA LEU A 115 -11.77 -9.76 11.50
C LEU A 115 -13.04 -10.15 10.73
N PRO A 116 -13.40 -9.41 9.66
CA PRO A 116 -14.51 -9.78 8.78
C PRO A 116 -14.26 -11.12 8.07
N ASP A 117 -15.35 -11.79 7.65
CA ASP A 117 -15.31 -12.97 6.77
C ASP A 117 -14.96 -12.58 5.33
N GLU A 118 -13.77 -12.05 5.15
CA GLU A 118 -13.27 -11.59 3.86
C GLU A 118 -11.86 -12.12 3.66
N TYR A 119 -11.72 -13.05 2.71
CA TYR A 119 -10.45 -13.63 2.29
C TYR A 119 -10.25 -13.53 0.79
N ASP A 120 -9.00 -13.54 0.38
CA ASP A 120 -8.64 -13.49 -1.04
C ASP A 120 -8.76 -14.87 -1.68
N LEU A 121 -9.68 -14.99 -2.64
CA LEU A 121 -9.77 -16.13 -3.53
C LEU A 121 -9.15 -15.76 -4.90
N PRO A 122 -7.95 -16.25 -5.22
CA PRO A 122 -7.19 -15.78 -6.38
C PRO A 122 -7.87 -16.16 -7.68
N SER A 123 -7.99 -15.24 -8.66
CA SER A 123 -8.60 -15.53 -9.97
C SER A 123 -8.01 -16.79 -10.63
N PRO A 124 -8.75 -17.50 -11.50
CA PRO A 124 -8.21 -18.68 -12.20
C PRO A 124 -6.87 -18.40 -12.89
N ASP A 125 -6.74 -17.23 -13.52
CA ASP A 125 -5.50 -16.79 -14.19
C ASP A 125 -4.33 -16.57 -13.24
N SER A 126 -4.58 -16.43 -11.93
CA SER A 126 -3.56 -16.28 -10.91
C SER A 126 -2.99 -17.60 -10.42
N VAL A 127 -3.70 -18.71 -10.64
CA VAL A 127 -3.29 -20.05 -10.20
C VAL A 127 -2.44 -20.69 -11.31
N ARG A 128 -1.12 -20.57 -11.17
CA ARG A 128 -0.15 -20.94 -12.20
C ARG A 128 0.97 -21.77 -11.62
N LYS A 129 1.75 -22.41 -12.50
CA LYS A 129 2.98 -23.10 -12.12
C LYS A 129 3.99 -22.13 -11.50
N GLN A 130 4.90 -22.65 -10.70
CA GLN A 130 6.09 -21.91 -10.31
C GLN A 130 6.92 -21.58 -11.56
N SER A 131 7.40 -20.35 -11.70
CA SER A 131 8.31 -20.01 -12.79
C SER A 131 9.70 -20.61 -12.54
N GLU A 132 10.28 -21.19 -13.59
CA GLU A 132 11.64 -21.76 -13.59
C GLU A 132 12.73 -20.68 -13.74
N THR A 133 12.40 -19.55 -14.37
CA THR A 133 13.34 -18.45 -14.66
C THR A 133 13.24 -17.31 -13.66
N ASN A 134 12.04 -17.04 -13.13
CA ASN A 134 11.80 -16.02 -12.12
C ASN A 134 11.35 -16.69 -10.81
N ARG A 135 12.26 -16.79 -9.83
CA ARG A 135 11.95 -17.39 -8.52
C ARG A 135 10.83 -16.68 -7.75
N GLN A 136 10.49 -15.44 -8.11
CA GLN A 136 9.40 -14.67 -7.52
C GLN A 136 8.14 -14.63 -8.41
N GLY A 137 8.21 -15.25 -9.60
CA GLY A 137 7.18 -15.17 -10.63
C GLY A 137 6.38 -16.44 -10.80
N ARG A 138 5.31 -16.31 -11.59
CA ARG A 138 4.45 -17.39 -12.03
C ARG A 138 4.84 -17.81 -13.45
N GLY A 139 4.79 -19.11 -13.72
CA GLY A 139 5.08 -19.70 -15.02
C GLY A 139 3.80 -19.95 -15.83
N ASP A 140 3.78 -21.08 -16.54
CA ASP A 140 2.67 -21.44 -17.41
C ASP A 140 1.35 -21.69 -16.65
N PRO A 141 0.20 -21.55 -17.33
CA PRO A 141 -1.09 -21.97 -16.79
C PRO A 141 -1.07 -23.43 -16.32
N LEU A 142 -1.80 -23.69 -15.23
CA LEU A 142 -2.12 -25.06 -14.81
C LEU A 142 -3.33 -25.58 -15.59
N ALA A 143 -3.56 -26.90 -15.54
CA ALA A 143 -4.77 -27.47 -16.11
C ALA A 143 -6.02 -26.93 -15.38
N PRO A 144 -7.14 -26.67 -16.08
CA PRO A 144 -8.33 -26.07 -15.47
C PRO A 144 -8.88 -26.82 -14.25
N ASP A 145 -8.82 -28.16 -14.25
CA ASP A 145 -9.25 -28.99 -13.12
C ASP A 145 -8.38 -28.79 -11.87
N VAL A 146 -7.08 -28.57 -12.06
CA VAL A 146 -6.13 -28.30 -10.97
C VAL A 146 -6.40 -26.92 -10.36
N ILE A 147 -6.66 -25.94 -11.22
CA ILE A 147 -7.00 -24.56 -10.81
C ILE A 147 -8.28 -24.56 -9.98
N GLU A 148 -9.32 -25.22 -10.48
CA GLU A 148 -10.62 -25.25 -9.80
C GLU A 148 -10.57 -26.04 -8.50
N ARG A 149 -9.87 -27.19 -8.49
CA ARG A 149 -9.66 -27.96 -7.26
C ARG A 149 -8.94 -27.15 -6.19
N PHE A 150 -7.86 -26.44 -6.56
CA PHE A 150 -7.14 -25.58 -5.62
C PHE A 150 -8.02 -24.45 -5.05
N ARG A 151 -8.80 -23.78 -5.92
CA ARG A 151 -9.73 -22.72 -5.49
C ARG A 151 -10.83 -23.25 -4.58
N SER A 152 -11.40 -24.41 -4.90
CA SER A 152 -12.40 -25.09 -4.07
C SER A 152 -11.85 -25.49 -2.70
N ASP A 153 -10.62 -26.01 -2.65
CA ASP A 153 -9.94 -26.31 -1.39
C ASP A 153 -9.68 -25.04 -0.55
N MET A 154 -9.24 -23.95 -1.18
CA MET A 154 -9.07 -22.67 -0.48
C MET A 154 -10.39 -22.16 0.11
N ASP A 155 -11.47 -22.16 -0.68
CA ASP A 155 -12.79 -21.69 -0.26
C ASP A 155 -13.32 -22.51 0.91
N ARG A 156 -13.24 -23.85 0.80
CA ARG A 156 -13.65 -24.77 1.87
C ARG A 156 -12.86 -24.53 3.16
N ILE A 157 -11.53 -24.42 3.08
CA ILE A 157 -10.66 -24.19 4.24
C ILE A 157 -10.98 -22.84 4.90
N ALA A 158 -11.13 -21.79 4.11
CA ALA A 158 -11.40 -20.45 4.62
C ALA A 158 -12.74 -20.39 5.38
N ARG A 159 -13.81 -20.97 4.82
CA ARG A 159 -15.13 -21.04 5.46
C ARG A 159 -15.11 -21.86 6.75
N SER A 160 -14.48 -23.05 6.73
CA SER A 160 -14.37 -23.88 7.93
C SER A 160 -13.56 -23.18 9.03
N ALA A 161 -12.49 -22.47 8.67
CA ALA A 161 -11.69 -21.70 9.62
C ALA A 161 -12.48 -20.54 10.23
N TYR A 162 -13.29 -19.83 9.45
CA TYR A 162 -14.12 -18.75 9.97
C TYR A 162 -15.19 -19.25 10.94
N ALA A 163 -15.89 -20.33 10.59
CA ALA A 163 -16.90 -20.93 11.48
C ALA A 163 -16.29 -21.38 12.82
N ALA A 164 -15.08 -21.95 12.78
CA ALA A 164 -14.33 -22.30 14.00
C ALA A 164 -13.90 -21.05 14.79
N TYR A 165 -13.50 -19.98 14.09
CA TYR A 165 -13.16 -18.69 14.70
C TYR A 165 -14.37 -18.06 15.42
N GLU A 166 -15.54 -18.03 14.77
CA GLU A 166 -16.78 -17.52 15.39
C GLU A 166 -17.20 -18.34 16.61
N THR A 167 -17.12 -19.68 16.51
CA THR A 167 -17.39 -20.58 17.64
C THR A 167 -16.44 -20.30 18.80
N ALA A 168 -15.14 -20.18 18.54
CA ALA A 168 -14.15 -19.87 19.57
C ALA A 168 -14.42 -18.51 20.25
N LEU A 169 -14.84 -17.50 19.48
CA LEU A 169 -15.23 -16.20 20.05
C LEU A 169 -16.49 -16.32 20.93
N ALA A 170 -17.49 -17.10 20.50
CA ALA A 170 -18.71 -17.35 21.26
C ALA A 170 -18.43 -18.11 22.57
N ASP A 171 -17.45 -19.02 22.55
CA ASP A 171 -16.98 -19.75 23.73
C ASP A 171 -16.08 -18.91 24.67
N GLY A 172 -15.82 -17.65 24.33
CA GLY A 172 -15.06 -16.72 25.16
C GLY A 172 -13.53 -16.81 25.00
N VAL A 173 -13.04 -17.48 23.95
CA VAL A 173 -11.60 -17.49 23.63
C VAL A 173 -11.14 -16.07 23.29
N ALA A 174 -10.02 -15.65 23.87
CA ALA A 174 -9.44 -14.33 23.60
C ALA A 174 -9.19 -14.12 22.10
N ARG A 175 -9.55 -12.94 21.57
CA ARG A 175 -9.42 -12.61 20.15
C ARG A 175 -8.02 -12.86 19.59
N GLU A 176 -6.99 -12.58 20.38
CA GLU A 176 -5.61 -12.76 19.95
C GLU A 176 -5.20 -14.23 19.73
N THR A 177 -5.90 -15.16 20.41
CA THR A 177 -5.75 -16.61 20.28
C THR A 177 -6.70 -17.14 19.21
N ALA A 178 -7.97 -16.76 19.24
CA ALA A 178 -8.98 -17.23 18.29
C ALA A 178 -8.59 -16.95 16.83
N ARG A 179 -8.05 -15.76 16.54
CA ARG A 179 -7.60 -15.37 15.19
C ARG A 179 -6.50 -16.27 14.60
N MET A 180 -5.79 -17.06 15.42
CA MET A 180 -4.75 -17.98 14.92
C MET A 180 -5.33 -19.07 14.01
N LEU A 181 -6.65 -19.30 14.07
CA LEU A 181 -7.38 -20.19 13.17
C LEU A 181 -7.46 -19.66 11.73
N LEU A 182 -7.35 -18.34 11.53
CA LEU A 182 -7.59 -17.71 10.24
C LEU A 182 -6.35 -17.83 9.32
N PRO A 183 -6.51 -18.35 8.08
CA PRO A 183 -5.46 -18.35 7.07
C PRO A 183 -4.96 -16.94 6.72
N VAL A 184 -3.71 -16.86 6.22
CA VAL A 184 -3.10 -15.60 5.75
C VAL A 184 -3.77 -14.98 4.51
N ALA A 185 -4.81 -15.62 3.96
CA ALA A 185 -5.61 -15.10 2.86
C ALA A 185 -6.63 -14.04 3.33
N TYR A 186 -6.93 -13.97 4.62
CA TYR A 186 -7.86 -12.97 5.17
C TYR A 186 -7.33 -11.54 4.99
N TYR A 187 -8.26 -10.61 4.80
CA TYR A 187 -7.95 -9.20 4.63
C TYR A 187 -7.64 -8.50 5.95
N THR A 188 -6.63 -7.64 5.90
CA THR A 188 -6.30 -6.64 6.91
C THR A 188 -6.41 -5.25 6.29
N GLU A 189 -6.30 -4.21 7.11
CA GLU A 189 -6.28 -2.82 6.66
C GLU A 189 -5.18 -2.07 7.41
N TRP A 190 -4.49 -1.17 6.73
CA TRP A 190 -3.55 -0.27 7.38
C TRP A 190 -3.55 1.14 6.79
N TYR A 191 -3.04 2.07 7.58
CA TYR A 191 -2.46 3.29 7.05
C TYR A 191 -0.99 3.04 6.70
N TRP A 192 -0.58 3.49 5.52
CA TRP A 192 0.79 3.42 5.02
C TRP A 192 1.23 4.80 4.53
N LYS A 193 2.25 5.39 5.18
CA LYS A 193 2.81 6.69 4.85
C LYS A 193 4.23 6.52 4.33
N ILE A 194 4.54 7.09 3.17
CA ILE A 194 5.88 7.06 2.55
C ILE A 194 6.21 8.39 1.88
#